data_AF-A0A4Y2KGM8-F1
#
_entry.id   AF-A0A4Y2KGM8-F1
#
_cell.length_a   1.000
_cell.length_b   1.000
_cell.length_c   1.000
_cell.angle_alpha   90.00
_cell.angle_beta   90.00
_cell.angle_gamma   90.00
#
_symmetry.space_group_name_H-M   'P 1'
#
loop_
_entity.id
_entity.type
_entity.pdbx_description
1 polymer ?
#
loop_
_entity_poly.entity_id
_entity_poly.type
_entity_poly.pdbx_seq_one_letter_code
_entity_poly.pdbx_strand_id
1 'polypeptide(L)'
;MFSGRTLRFLYGILFGRTRDTHSEALIQRHFWKAYRRVKPSGERLKTRFDSRATDHHFNEGDLVWMYNPKRRRGLSPKLQQNWEGPYTIVKKQKDVK
;
A
#
# COMPACT_ATOMS: atom_id res chain seq x y z
N MET A 1 16.00 -20.49 -35.21
CA MET A 1 15.13 -20.00 -34.11
C MET A 1 15.84 -18.85 -33.40
N PHE A 2 15.43 -17.60 -33.64
CA PHE A 2 15.99 -16.45 -32.93
C PHE A 2 15.38 -16.36 -31.54
N SER A 3 16.22 -16.37 -30.50
CA SER A 3 15.79 -16.20 -29.11
C SER A 3 15.04 -14.88 -28.92
N GLY A 4 14.01 -14.84 -28.06
CA GLY A 4 13.21 -13.64 -27.81
C GLY A 4 14.02 -12.42 -27.33
N ARG A 5 15.28 -12.61 -26.93
CA ARG A 5 16.22 -11.53 -26.57
C ARG A 5 16.81 -10.81 -27.79
N THR A 6 17.11 -11.52 -28.89
CA THR A 6 17.65 -10.92 -30.12
C THR A 6 16.59 -10.13 -30.88
N LEU A 7 15.34 -10.61 -30.91
CA LEU A 7 14.21 -9.88 -31.50
C LEU A 7 13.92 -8.54 -30.79
N ARG A 8 14.01 -8.51 -29.46
CA ARG A 8 13.76 -7.31 -28.65
C ARG A 8 14.87 -6.25 -28.80
N PHE A 9 16.10 -6.70 -29.06
CA PHE A 9 17.25 -5.82 -29.28
C PHE A 9 17.22 -5.21 -30.69
N LEU A 10 16.92 -6.02 -31.72
CA LEU A 10 16.82 -5.57 -33.11
C LEU A 10 15.65 -4.61 -33.33
N TYR A 11 14.50 -4.82 -32.65
CA TYR A 11 13.38 -3.87 -32.70
C TYR A 11 13.75 -2.50 -32.10
N GLY A 12 14.57 -2.48 -31.04
CA GLY A 12 15.09 -1.24 -30.46
C GLY A 12 16.00 -0.45 -31.41
N ILE A 13 16.74 -1.12 -32.28
CA ILE A 13 17.63 -0.50 -33.28
C ILE A 13 16.82 -0.02 -34.51
N LEU A 14 15.89 -0.83 -35.01
CA LEU A 14 15.05 -0.53 -36.19
C LEU A 14 14.04 0.61 -35.95
N PHE A 15 13.48 0.72 -34.74
CA PHE A 15 12.49 1.76 -34.37
C PHE A 15 13.07 2.86 -33.46
N GLY A 16 14.40 2.94 -33.34
CA GLY A 16 15.08 4.00 -32.60
C GLY A 16 14.75 4.05 -31.10
N ARG A 17 14.36 2.93 -30.47
CA ARG A 17 14.15 2.86 -29.02
C ARG A 17 15.47 2.56 -28.32
N THR A 18 16.34 3.56 -28.26
CA THR A 18 17.42 3.61 -27.29
C THR A 18 16.81 3.49 -25.88
N ARG A 19 17.39 2.65 -25.02
CA ARG A 19 17.07 2.71 -23.59
C ARG A 19 17.67 4.01 -23.08
N ASP A 20 16.90 5.07 -23.15
CA ASP A 20 17.33 6.41 -22.75
C ASP A 20 17.44 6.44 -21.22
N THR A 21 18.59 6.01 -20.71
CA THR A 21 18.98 6.12 -19.29
C THR A 21 18.84 7.56 -18.78
N HIS A 22 19.00 8.55 -19.66
CA HIS A 22 18.77 9.97 -19.40
C HIS A 22 17.28 10.29 -19.13
N SER A 23 16.36 9.63 -19.84
CA SER A 23 14.91 9.80 -19.60
C SER A 23 14.49 9.18 -18.26
N GLU A 24 15.04 8.02 -17.92
CA GLU A 24 14.77 7.35 -16.63
C GLU A 24 15.35 8.15 -15.47
N ALA A 25 16.58 8.64 -15.58
CA ALA A 25 17.20 9.51 -14.56
C ALA A 25 16.43 10.83 -14.37
N LEU A 26 15.93 11.42 -15.46
CA LEU A 26 15.09 12.61 -15.42
C LEU A 26 13.76 12.33 -14.72
N ILE A 27 13.09 11.21 -15.05
CA ILE A 27 11.87 10.75 -14.38
C ILE A 27 12.10 10.57 -12.87
N GLN A 28 13.18 9.89 -12.48
CA GLN A 28 13.54 9.71 -11.07
C GLN A 28 13.81 11.04 -10.36
N ARG A 29 14.49 11.98 -11.03
CA ARG A 29 14.74 13.33 -10.50
C ARG A 29 13.44 14.11 -10.30
N HIS A 30 12.52 14.06 -11.25
CA HIS A 30 11.21 14.71 -11.14
C HIS A 30 10.36 14.08 -10.04
N PHE A 31 10.35 12.74 -9.96
CA PHE A 31 9.69 12.01 -8.89
C PHE A 31 10.23 12.43 -7.52
N TRP A 32 11.56 12.44 -7.35
CA TRP A 32 12.19 12.88 -6.11
C TRP A 32 11.86 14.33 -5.75
N LYS A 33 11.84 15.23 -6.74
CA LYS A 33 11.46 16.64 -6.54
C LYS A 33 10.01 16.77 -6.08
N ALA A 34 9.09 15.99 -6.64
CA ALA A 34 7.70 15.95 -6.21
C ALA A 34 7.55 15.33 -4.81
N TYR A 35 8.17 14.17 -4.59
CA TYR A 35 8.16 13.46 -3.31
C TYR A 35 8.70 14.33 -2.17
N ARG A 36 9.84 15.00 -2.36
CA ARG A 36 10.44 15.90 -1.38
C ARG A 36 9.51 17.06 -0.97
N ARG A 37 8.65 17.53 -1.88
CA ARG A 37 7.67 18.59 -1.59
C ARG A 37 6.49 18.07 -0.76
N VAL A 38 6.04 16.84 -1.02
CA VAL A 38 4.86 16.24 -0.36
C VAL A 38 5.20 15.55 0.97
N LYS A 39 6.42 14.99 1.09
CA LYS A 39 6.88 14.23 2.26
C LYS A 39 6.66 14.96 3.59
N PRO A 40 7.01 16.26 3.75
CA PRO A 40 6.80 16.97 5.02
C PRO A 40 5.31 17.11 5.39
N SER A 41 4.42 17.34 4.42
CA SER A 41 2.97 17.35 4.69
C SER A 41 2.46 15.97 5.09
N GLY A 42 2.96 14.90 4.46
CA GLY A 42 2.62 13.53 4.82
C GLY A 42 3.07 13.17 6.24
N GLU A 43 4.27 13.59 6.64
CA GLU A 43 4.78 13.41 8.01
C GLU A 43 3.94 14.15 9.04
N ARG A 44 3.59 15.42 8.79
CA ARG A 44 2.70 16.19 9.67
C ARG A 44 1.33 15.53 9.84
N LEU A 45 0.77 14.99 8.75
CA LEU A 45 -0.51 14.27 8.79
C LEU A 45 -0.40 12.98 9.61
N LYS A 46 0.67 12.21 9.40
CA LYS A 46 0.95 11.00 10.18
C LYS A 46 1.06 11.34 11.66
N THR A 47 1.87 12.32 12.04
CA THR A 47 2.00 12.74 13.45
C THR A 47 0.67 13.16 14.06
N ARG A 48 -0.16 13.91 13.34
CA ARG A 48 -1.49 14.32 13.81
C ARG A 48 -2.44 13.13 14.00
N PHE A 49 -2.34 12.12 13.13
CA PHE A 49 -3.15 10.91 13.23
C PHE A 49 -2.67 10.05 14.41
N ASP A 50 -1.36 9.81 14.49
CA ASP A 50 -0.74 9.05 15.57
C ASP A 50 -0.97 9.72 16.93
N SER A 51 -0.93 11.05 17.02
CA SER A 51 -1.24 11.78 18.27
C SER A 51 -2.71 11.69 18.68
N ARG A 52 -3.60 11.33 17.77
CA ARG A 52 -5.04 11.12 18.02
C ARG A 52 -5.38 9.65 18.21
N ALA A 53 -4.43 8.74 18.00
CA ALA A 53 -4.65 7.33 18.24
C ALA A 53 -4.84 7.14 19.75
N THR A 54 -6.06 6.81 20.14
CA THR A 54 -6.39 6.42 21.50
C THR A 54 -6.19 4.92 21.64
N ASP A 55 -5.56 4.49 22.72
CA ASP A 55 -5.51 3.07 23.03
C ASP A 55 -6.88 2.60 23.51
N HIS A 56 -7.47 1.67 22.75
CA HIS A 56 -8.79 1.13 23.05
C HIS A 56 -8.65 -0.11 23.93
N HIS A 57 -8.95 0.08 25.22
CA HIS A 57 -8.93 -0.99 26.20
C HIS A 57 -10.23 -1.77 26.12
N PHE A 58 -10.18 -2.95 25.53
CA PHE A 58 -11.32 -3.86 25.51
C PHE A 58 -11.37 -4.75 26.76
N ASN A 59 -12.58 -4.97 27.26
CA ASN A 59 -12.89 -5.83 28.38
C ASN A 59 -13.75 -7.04 27.94
N GLU A 60 -13.80 -8.05 28.80
CA GLU A 60 -14.69 -9.19 28.60
C GLU A 60 -16.15 -8.71 28.64
N GLY A 61 -16.97 -9.15 27.69
CA GLY A 61 -18.35 -8.68 27.52
C GLY A 61 -18.55 -7.54 26.52
N ASP A 62 -17.48 -6.86 26.09
CA ASP A 62 -17.60 -5.76 25.10
C ASP A 62 -17.97 -6.29 23.71
N LEU A 63 -18.81 -5.54 22.99
CA LEU A 63 -19.14 -5.80 21.60
C LEU A 63 -18.12 -5.14 20.68
N VAL A 64 -17.51 -5.94 19.80
CA VAL A 64 -16.46 -5.51 18.88
C VAL A 64 -16.73 -5.96 17.46
N TRP A 65 -16.30 -5.15 16.50
CA TRP A 65 -16.28 -5.51 15.09
C TRP A 65 -14.89 -6.01 14.72
N MET A 66 -14.80 -7.18 14.11
CA MET A 66 -13.55 -7.77 13.69
C MET A 66 -13.19 -7.28 12.29
N TYR A 67 -11.99 -6.75 12.13
CA TYR A 67 -11.45 -6.44 10.81
C TYR A 67 -10.99 -7.74 10.11
N ASN A 68 -11.73 -8.16 9.09
CA ASN A 68 -11.49 -9.35 8.31
C ASN A 68 -11.59 -9.03 6.80
N PRO A 69 -10.52 -8.51 6.17
CA PRO A 69 -10.55 -8.11 4.77
C PRO A 69 -10.60 -9.36 3.85
N LYS A 70 -11.80 -9.88 3.64
CA LYS A 70 -12.08 -11.03 2.77
C LYS A 70 -12.27 -10.55 1.32
N ARG A 71 -11.33 -10.91 0.44
CA ARG A 71 -11.41 -10.50 -0.96
C ARG A 71 -12.40 -11.33 -1.75
N ARG A 72 -13.48 -10.70 -2.25
CA ARG A 72 -14.43 -11.33 -3.18
C ARG A 72 -14.05 -11.01 -4.63
N ARG A 73 -14.10 -12.00 -5.52
CA ARG A 73 -13.92 -11.76 -6.97
C ARG A 73 -15.12 -10.97 -7.51
N GLY A 74 -14.88 -10.08 -8.47
CA GLY A 74 -15.93 -9.28 -9.11
C GLY A 74 -16.34 -7.99 -8.39
N LEU A 75 -15.82 -7.72 -7.19
CA LEU A 75 -16.05 -6.47 -6.46
C LEU A 75 -14.74 -5.70 -6.27
N SER A 76 -14.78 -4.38 -6.38
CA SER A 76 -13.64 -3.52 -6.02
C SER A 76 -13.35 -3.63 -4.52
N PRO A 77 -12.08 -3.73 -4.07
CA PRO A 77 -11.74 -3.84 -2.65
C PRO A 77 -12.31 -2.74 -1.76
N LYS A 78 -12.53 -1.53 -2.32
CA LYS A 78 -13.12 -0.40 -1.60
C LYS A 78 -14.62 -0.57 -1.31
N LEU A 79 -15.30 -1.41 -2.09
CA LEU A 79 -16.74 -1.68 -1.98
C LEU A 79 -17.02 -2.97 -1.18
N GLN A 80 -15.98 -3.63 -0.68
CA GLN A 80 -16.13 -4.86 0.09
C GLN A 80 -16.27 -4.53 1.58
N GLN A 81 -17.19 -5.21 2.26
CA GLN A 81 -17.31 -5.13 3.70
C GLN A 81 -16.15 -5.90 4.35
N ASN A 82 -15.27 -5.15 5.01
CA ASN A 82 -14.13 -5.71 5.74
C ASN A 82 -14.41 -5.93 7.23
N TRP A 83 -15.57 -5.52 7.72
CA TRP A 83 -15.95 -5.62 9.13
C TRP A 83 -16.95 -6.75 9.32
N GLU A 84 -16.63 -7.69 10.20
CA GLU A 84 -17.44 -8.85 10.56
C GLU A 84 -17.87 -8.74 12.03
N GLY A 85 -19.05 -9.24 12.37
CA GLY A 85 -19.59 -9.15 13.74
C GLY A 85 -20.77 -8.19 13.83
N PRO A 86 -21.33 -7.97 15.03
CA PRO A 86 -20.62 -7.82 16.30
C PRO A 86 -20.25 -9.13 16.98
N TYR A 87 -19.06 -9.18 17.56
CA TYR A 87 -18.56 -10.25 18.41
C TYR A 87 -18.49 -9.78 19.86
N THR A 88 -18.60 -10.71 20.80
CA THR A 88 -18.36 -10.43 22.23
C THR A 88 -17.00 -10.95 22.64
N ILE A 89 -16.25 -10.17 23.40
CA ILE A 89 -14.97 -10.63 23.95
C ILE A 89 -15.25 -11.58 25.11
N VAL A 90 -14.83 -12.83 24.97
CA VAL A 90 -15.02 -13.87 25.99
C VAL A 90 -13.93 -13.84 27.05
N LYS A 91 -12.68 -13.64 26.63
CA LYS A 91 -11.53 -13.65 27.53
C LYS A 91 -10.41 -12.76 27.02
N LYS A 92 -9.84 -11.93 27.90
CA LYS A 92 -8.62 -11.17 27.57
C LYS A 92 -7.39 -12.04 27.84
N GLN A 93 -6.58 -12.28 26.80
CA GLN A 93 -5.28 -12.93 26.96
C GLN A 93 -4.24 -11.92 27.42
N LYS A 94 -3.32 -12.35 28.29
CA LYS A 94 -2.18 -11.53 28.71
C LYS A 94 -1.08 -11.65 27.64
N ASP A 95 -0.45 -10.54 27.28
CA ASP A 95 0.75 -10.57 26.45
C ASP A 95 1.87 -11.33 27.16
N VAL A 96 2.57 -12.19 26.41
CA VAL A 96 3.79 -12.84 26.88
C VAL A 96 4.92 -11.82 26.77
N LYS A 97 5.54 -11.50 27.90
CA LYS A 97 6.74 -10.64 27.96
C LYS A 97 7.99 -11.38 27.52
#